data_AF-A0A1I2H0P6-F1
#
_entry.id   AF-A0A1I2H0P6-F1
#
_cell.length_a   1.000
_cell.length_b   1.000
_cell.length_c   1.000
_cell.angle_alpha   90.00
_cell.angle_beta   90.00
_cell.angle_gamma   90.00
#
_symmetry.space_group_name_H-M   'P 1'
#
loop_
_entity.id
_entity.type
_entity.pdbx_description
1 polymer ?
#
loop_
_entity_poly.entity_id
_entity_poly.type
_entity_poly.pdbx_seq_one_letter_code
_entity_poly.pdbx_strand_id
1 'polypeptide(L)'
;MNEVFYGYCFPEPDGWHTPSVKLNSPEEVHRYTQLHGKTGMFKEIRVTDSSDHIVVQMINGKYVWPEEWKVLNKEVATGDSITHSP
;
A
#
# COMPACT_ATOMS: atom_id res chain seq x y z
N MET A 1 -21.68 5.53 -10.15
CA MET A 1 -21.34 4.28 -9.43
C MET A 1 -20.59 4.70 -8.18
N ASN A 2 -20.97 4.20 -7.02
CA ASN A 2 -20.13 4.38 -5.83
C ASN A 2 -19.01 3.35 -5.92
N GLU A 3 -17.77 3.81 -5.88
CA GLU A 3 -16.60 2.94 -5.92
C GLU A 3 -16.55 2.08 -4.65
N VAL A 4 -16.29 0.78 -4.83
CA VAL A 4 -16.23 -0.21 -3.75
C VAL A 4 -14.83 -0.78 -3.72
N PHE A 5 -14.27 -0.86 -2.52
CA PHE A 5 -12.96 -1.42 -2.28
C PHE A 5 -13.03 -2.63 -1.36
N TYR A 6 -12.00 -3.46 -1.43
CA TYR A 6 -11.87 -4.67 -0.62
C TYR A 6 -10.53 -4.65 0.10
N GLY A 7 -10.56 -4.59 1.43
CA GLY A 7 -9.39 -4.61 2.29
C GLY A 7 -9.03 -6.02 2.75
N TYR A 8 -7.73 -6.33 2.72
CA TYR A 8 -7.16 -7.62 3.09
C TYR A 8 -5.97 -7.42 4.03
N CYS A 9 -5.86 -8.27 5.05
CA CYS A 9 -4.72 -8.32 5.96
C CYS A 9 -3.91 -9.58 5.74
N PHE A 10 -2.60 -9.42 5.58
CA PHE A 10 -1.63 -10.50 5.34
C PHE A 10 -0.60 -10.53 6.48
N PRO A 11 -0.47 -11.64 7.23
CA PRO A 11 0.59 -11.79 8.23
C PRO A 11 1.99 -11.74 7.60
N GLU A 12 2.15 -12.36 6.44
CA GLU A 12 3.35 -12.32 5.60
C GLU A 12 2.97 -11.87 4.18
N PRO A 13 3.79 -11.07 3.49
CA PRO A 13 3.49 -10.62 2.12
C PRO A 13 3.26 -11.80 1.17
N ASP A 14 2.28 -11.65 0.27
CA ASP A 14 1.87 -12.67 -0.71
C ASP A 14 1.46 -14.04 -0.12
N GLY A 15 1.27 -14.11 1.20
CA GLY A 15 0.84 -15.30 1.90
C GLY A 15 -0.68 -15.43 2.00
N TRP A 16 -1.13 -16.23 2.97
CA TRP A 16 -2.54 -16.30 3.34
C TRP A 16 -3.04 -14.93 3.84
N HIS A 17 -4.28 -14.59 3.51
CA HIS A 17 -4.93 -13.38 3.98
C HIS A 17 -6.25 -13.67 4.68
N THR A 18 -6.68 -12.72 5.51
CA THR A 18 -8.02 -12.72 6.10
C THR A 18 -9.09 -12.59 5.01
N PRO A 19 -10.35 -13.01 5.26
CA PRO A 19 -11.46 -12.63 4.39
C PRO A 19 -11.51 -11.11 4.16
N SER A 20 -11.93 -10.71 2.96
CA SER A 20 -11.99 -9.30 2.57
C SER A 20 -13.01 -8.52 3.40
N VAL A 21 -12.68 -7.29 3.76
CA VAL A 21 -13.63 -6.32 4.31
C VAL A 21 -14.05 -5.35 3.20
N LYS A 22 -15.36 -5.17 3.00
CA LYS A 22 -15.90 -4.20 2.05
C LYS A 22 -15.76 -2.78 2.61
N LEU A 23 -15.18 -1.88 1.82
CA LEU A 23 -14.94 -0.48 2.15
C LEU A 23 -15.61 0.38 1.06
N ASN A 24 -16.43 1.36 1.46
CA ASN A 24 -17.33 2.10 0.56
C ASN A 24 -16.83 3.53 0.28
N SER A 25 -15.68 3.91 0.82
CA SER A 25 -15.09 5.23 0.58
C SER A 25 -13.57 5.24 0.80
N PRO A 26 -12.86 6.23 0.21
CA PRO A 26 -11.43 6.44 0.48
C PRO A 26 -11.11 6.67 1.97
N GLU A 27 -12.03 7.27 2.74
CA GLU A 27 -11.86 7.46 4.18
C GLU A 27 -11.91 6.14 4.95
N GLU A 28 -12.76 5.19 4.52
CA GLU A 28 -12.78 3.84 5.08
C GLU A 28 -11.48 3.09 4.74
N VAL A 29 -10.96 3.24 3.51
CA VAL A 29 -9.65 2.71 3.11
C VAL A 29 -8.52 3.28 3.96
N HIS A 30 -8.49 4.59 4.16
CA HIS A 30 -7.50 5.23 5.02
C HIS A 30 -7.61 4.72 6.47
N ARG A 31 -8.81 4.71 7.06
CA ARG A 31 -8.99 4.19 8.44
C ARG A 31 -8.59 2.73 8.56
N TYR A 32 -8.95 1.89 7.60
CA TYR A 32 -8.63 0.45 7.58
C TYR A 32 -7.11 0.23 7.55
N THR A 33 -6.40 0.91 6.64
CA THR A 33 -4.94 0.78 6.50
C THR A 33 -4.21 1.31 7.73
N GLN A 34 -4.66 2.42 8.33
CA GLN A 34 -4.08 2.94 9.57
C GLN A 34 -4.32 1.99 10.77
N LEU A 35 -5.52 1.41 10.88
CA LEU A 35 -5.89 0.52 11.97
C LEU A 35 -5.08 -0.76 11.94
N HIS A 36 -4.97 -1.41 10.78
CA HIS A 36 -4.35 -2.73 10.69
C HIS A 36 -2.85 -2.68 10.39
N GLY A 37 -2.41 -1.77 9.52
CA GLY A 37 -1.02 -1.71 9.08
C GLY A 37 -0.03 -1.21 10.14
N LYS A 38 -0.52 -0.55 11.20
CA LYS A 38 0.32 -0.05 12.31
C LYS A 38 0.36 -0.97 13.54
N THR A 39 -0.34 -2.09 13.51
CA THR A 39 -0.40 -3.04 14.65
C THR A 39 0.87 -3.87 14.81
N GLY A 40 1.65 -4.03 13.73
CA GLY A 40 2.77 -4.97 13.68
C GLY A 40 2.36 -6.44 13.54
N MET A 41 1.06 -6.76 13.58
CA MET A 41 0.55 -8.13 13.38
C MET A 41 0.49 -8.54 11.91
N PHE A 42 0.27 -7.57 11.02
CA PHE A 42 0.16 -7.80 9.58
C PHE A 42 1.29 -7.06 8.88
N LYS A 43 2.11 -7.79 8.13
CA LYS A 43 3.20 -7.20 7.34
C LYS A 43 2.71 -6.54 6.06
N GLU A 44 1.57 -6.98 5.53
CA GLU A 44 0.96 -6.36 4.36
C GLU A 44 -0.54 -6.10 4.60
N ILE A 45 -0.97 -4.90 4.22
CA ILE A 45 -2.38 -4.55 4.02
C ILE A 45 -2.55 -4.23 2.55
N ARG A 46 -3.48 -4.91 1.89
CA ARG A 46 -3.81 -4.71 0.48
C ARG A 46 -5.24 -4.22 0.37
N VAL A 47 -5.48 -3.27 -0.50
CA VAL A 47 -6.81 -2.81 -0.85
C VAL A 47 -6.97 -2.88 -2.36
N THR A 48 -8.01 -3.56 -2.82
CA THR A 48 -8.34 -3.68 -4.24
C THR A 48 -9.60 -2.93 -4.59
N ASP A 49 -9.76 -2.57 -5.86
CA ASP A 49 -11.04 -2.14 -6.43
C ASP A 49 -11.96 -3.36 -6.73
N SER A 50 -13.13 -3.11 -7.31
CA SER A 50 -14.08 -4.16 -7.70
C SER A 50 -13.61 -5.05 -8.85
N SER A 51 -12.53 -4.67 -9.53
CA SER A 51 -11.92 -5.42 -10.63
C SER A 51 -10.62 -6.12 -10.19
N ASP A 52 -10.37 -6.21 -8.88
CA ASP A 52 -9.22 -6.87 -8.27
C ASP A 52 -7.86 -6.20 -8.55
N HIS A 53 -7.85 -4.91 -8.90
CA HIS A 53 -6.61 -4.15 -8.99
C HIS A 53 -6.21 -3.57 -7.64
N ILE A 54 -4.94 -3.69 -7.28
CA ILE A 54 -4.41 -3.07 -6.06
C ILE A 54 -4.42 -1.55 -6.22
N VAL A 55 -5.20 -0.87 -5.37
CA VAL A 55 -5.28 0.60 -5.33
C VAL A 55 -4.50 1.20 -4.17
N VAL A 56 -4.35 0.44 -3.08
CA VAL A 56 -3.52 0.82 -1.93
C VAL A 56 -2.81 -0.41 -1.40
N GLN A 57 -1.52 -0.28 -1.15
CA GLN A 57 -0.74 -1.30 -0.47
C GLN A 57 0.08 -0.65 0.64
N MET A 58 0.07 -1.28 1.81
CA MET A 58 0.90 -0.89 2.94
C MET A 58 1.74 -2.08 3.35
N ILE A 59 3.07 -1.94 3.33
CA ILE A 59 4.01 -2.97 3.74
C ILE A 59 4.80 -2.46 4.95
N ASN A 60 4.84 -3.26 6.02
CA ASN A 60 5.49 -2.92 7.29
C ASN A 60 5.09 -1.52 7.80
N GLY A 61 3.79 -1.21 7.73
CA GLY A 61 3.22 0.06 8.20
C GLY A 61 3.51 1.28 7.32
N LYS A 62 4.07 1.11 6.12
CA LYS A 62 4.34 2.20 5.16
C LYS A 62 3.59 1.99 3.85
N TYR A 63 2.99 3.05 3.32
CA TYR A 63 2.43 3.00 1.97
C TYR A 63 3.55 2.73 0.97
N VAL A 64 3.30 1.80 0.05
CA VAL A 64 4.23 1.46 -1.02
C VAL A 64 3.60 1.78 -2.37
N TRP A 65 4.45 2.21 -3.29
CA TRP A 65 4.10 2.52 -4.67
C TRP A 65 5.09 1.81 -5.58
N PRO A 66 4.69 1.45 -6.82
CA PRO A 66 5.64 0.96 -7.82
C PRO A 66 6.84 1.89 -7.96
N GLU A 67 8.04 1.35 -8.14
CA GLU A 67 9.26 2.18 -8.21
C GLU A 67 9.21 3.18 -9.37
N GLU A 68 8.59 2.79 -10.49
CA GLU A 68 8.37 3.65 -11.65
C GLU A 68 7.55 4.89 -11.28
N TRP A 69 6.62 4.73 -10.32
CA TRP A 69 5.78 5.82 -9.83
C TRP A 69 6.54 6.75 -8.88
N LYS A 70 7.56 6.27 -8.16
CA LYS A 70 8.37 7.14 -7.29
C LYS A 70 9.18 8.15 -8.10
N VAL A 71 9.65 7.75 -9.28
CA VAL A 71 10.32 8.65 -10.24
C VAL A 71 9.35 9.73 -10.72
N LEU A 72 8.10 9.36 -11.04
CA LEU A 72 7.08 10.29 -11.50
C LEU A 72 6.58 11.25 -10.40
N ASN A 73 6.55 10.80 -9.15
CA ASN A 73 6.11 11.58 -7.98
C ASN A 73 7.23 12.36 -7.29
N LYS A 74 8.45 12.38 -7.87
CA LYS A 74 9.64 13.07 -7.32
C LYS A 74 10.02 12.60 -5.90
N GLU A 75 9.71 11.35 -5.55
CA GLU A 75 10.18 10.71 -4.30
C GLU A 75 11.62 10.17 -4.42
N VAL A 76 12.25 10.35 -5.57
CA VAL A 76 13.70 10.17 -5.70
C VAL A 76 14.38 11.36 -5.04
N ALA A 77 15.07 11.12 -3.92
CA ALA A 77 15.99 12.06 -3.35
C ALA A 77 17.01 12.47 -4.43
N THR A 78 16.98 13.73 -4.85
CA THR A 78 18.12 14.35 -5.52
C THR A 78 19.31 14.31 -4.57
N GLY A 79 20.19 13.32 -4.71
CA GLY A 79 21.42 13.30 -3.93
C GLY A 79 22.06 11.95 -3.69
N ASP A 80 22.31 11.17 -4.73
CA ASP A 80 23.57 10.43 -4.77
C ASP A 80 24.38 11.01 -5.93
N SER A 81 25.09 12.10 -5.63
CA SER A 81 26.18 12.56 -6.47
C SER A 81 27.24 11.46 -6.47
N ILE A 82 27.25 10.66 -7.55
CA ILE A 82 28.38 9.80 -7.87
C ILE A 82 29.57 10.74 -8.09
N THR A 83 30.38 10.92 -7.05
CA THR A 83 31.66 11.61 -7.15
C THR A 83 32.62 10.71 -7.92
N HIS A 84 32.71 10.92 -9.23
CA HIS A 84 33.95 10.60 -9.93
C HIS A 84 35.00 11.63 -9.50
N SER A 85 35.84 11.22 -8.55
CA SER A 85 37.13 11.85 -8.34
C SER A 85 38.14 11.34 -9.38
N PRO A 86 39.10 12.18 -9.80
CA PRO A 86 39.85 12.06 -11.05
C PRO A 86 40.86 10.91 -11.09
#